data_AF-A0A3A4NSV1-F1
#
_entry.id   AF-A0A3A4NSV1-F1
#
_cell.length_a   1.000
_cell.length_b   1.000
_cell.length_c   1.000
_cell.angle_alpha   90.00
_cell.angle_beta   90.00
_cell.angle_gamma   90.00
#
_symmetry.space_group_name_H-M   'P 1'
#
loop_
_entity.id
_entity.type
_entity.pdbx_description
1 polymer ?
#
loop_
_entity_poly.entity_id
_entity_poly.type
_entity_poly.pdbx_seq_one_letter_code
_entity_poly.pdbx_strand_id
1 'polypeptide(L)'
;MHFEILVEDISGKTTLDILVPKIIGDQHTFRVVPYKGIGRIPKNLKSSSAPNKRILLDQLPRLLKGYGKTYANQRESAAVIVVCDLDDQCLKTFRNELFEILLNCNPKPETRFYIAIEEGEAWFLGDIPAIRSAYPSAKSDVLHAYINDSICQTWEKLADAIYPGGSASLVKKGYQTVGKEKSSWAKSITPFMNVDSNLSTSFCYFRDALRKLPEILFIPEEREANLCKEDE
;
A
#
# COMPACT_ATOMS: atom_id res chain seq x y z
N MET A 1 -4.05 -2.17 18.37
CA MET A 1 -3.70 -0.86 17.78
C MET A 1 -4.65 -0.55 16.64
N HIS A 2 -4.74 0.72 16.25
CA HIS A 2 -5.45 1.18 15.06
C HIS A 2 -4.50 1.43 13.88
N PHE A 3 -4.89 1.05 12.66
CA PHE A 3 -4.17 1.36 11.42
C PHE A 3 -5.00 2.28 10.53
N GLU A 4 -4.57 3.53 10.35
CA GLU A 4 -5.15 4.40 9.33
C GLU A 4 -4.31 4.30 8.06
N ILE A 5 -4.89 3.71 7.02
CA ILE A 5 -4.19 3.34 5.79
C ILE A 5 -4.61 4.31 4.67
N LEU A 6 -3.65 5.06 4.13
CA LEU A 6 -3.86 6.00 3.04
C LEU A 6 -3.42 5.34 1.73
N VAL A 7 -4.32 5.32 0.76
CA VAL A 7 -4.08 4.72 -0.57
C VAL A 7 -4.46 5.69 -1.67
N GLU A 8 -3.87 5.52 -2.84
CA GLU A 8 -3.99 6.46 -3.94
C GLU A 8 -5.37 6.51 -4.56
N ASP A 9 -6.09 5.39 -4.57
CA ASP A 9 -7.30 5.24 -5.34
C ASP A 9 -8.31 4.24 -4.71
N ILE A 10 -9.39 3.97 -5.45
CA ILE A 10 -10.44 3.04 -5.02
C ILE A 10 -10.01 1.58 -5.18
N SER A 11 -9.15 1.27 -6.16
CA SER A 11 -8.69 -0.10 -6.39
C SER A 11 -7.84 -0.58 -5.21
N GLY A 12 -6.86 0.22 -4.78
CA GLY A 12 -6.05 -0.01 -3.59
C GLY A 12 -6.89 -0.10 -2.31
N LYS A 13 -7.93 0.74 -2.18
CA LYS A 13 -8.87 0.60 -1.05
C LYS A 13 -9.58 -0.74 -1.06
N THR A 14 -10.12 -1.13 -2.21
CA THR A 14 -10.87 -2.39 -2.34
C THR A 14 -9.98 -3.57 -2.00
N THR A 15 -8.73 -3.55 -2.48
CA THR A 15 -7.71 -4.56 -2.15
C THR A 15 -7.47 -4.62 -0.64
N LEU A 16 -7.17 -3.48 0.00
CA LEU A 16 -6.77 -3.46 1.40
C LEU A 16 -7.94 -3.68 2.37
N ASP A 17 -9.16 -3.28 2.04
CA ASP A 17 -10.35 -3.62 2.83
C ASP A 17 -10.53 -5.14 2.96
N ILE A 18 -10.08 -5.92 1.97
CA ILE A 18 -10.16 -7.39 1.96
C ILE A 18 -8.90 -8.03 2.57
N LEU A 19 -7.71 -7.53 2.27
CA LEU A 19 -6.45 -8.16 2.72
C LEU A 19 -6.11 -7.84 4.16
N VAL A 20 -6.32 -6.60 4.62
CA VAL A 20 -5.88 -6.17 5.95
C VAL A 20 -6.47 -7.06 7.07
N PRO A 21 -7.77 -7.41 7.07
CA PRO A 21 -8.32 -8.35 8.05
C PRO A 21 -7.61 -9.71 8.07
N LYS A 22 -7.22 -10.23 6.90
CA LYS A 22 -6.46 -11.49 6.78
C LYS A 22 -5.03 -11.38 7.34
N ILE A 23 -4.50 -10.18 7.48
CA ILE A 23 -3.12 -9.92 7.94
C ILE A 23 -3.09 -9.66 9.45
N ILE A 24 -3.98 -8.81 9.97
CA ILE A 24 -3.93 -8.29 11.34
C ILE A 24 -4.89 -9.02 12.31
N GLY A 25 -5.82 -9.83 11.79
CA GLY A 25 -6.85 -10.50 12.58
C GLY A 25 -7.81 -9.54 13.29
N ASP A 26 -8.54 -10.04 14.28
CA ASP A 26 -9.64 -9.31 14.93
C ASP A 26 -9.20 -8.47 16.15
N GLN A 27 -7.92 -8.53 16.52
CA GLN A 27 -7.37 -7.82 17.69
C GLN A 27 -7.02 -6.35 17.39
N HIS A 28 -7.09 -5.95 16.13
CA HIS A 28 -6.68 -4.64 15.66
C HIS A 28 -7.77 -4.03 14.78
N THR A 29 -7.87 -2.71 14.80
CA THR A 29 -8.82 -1.98 13.95
C THR A 29 -8.07 -1.31 12.81
N PHE A 30 -8.74 -1.08 11.70
CA PHE A 30 -8.16 -0.37 10.58
C PHE A 30 -9.20 0.44 9.82
N ARG A 31 -8.71 1.43 9.07
CA ARG A 31 -9.52 2.19 8.12
C ARG A 31 -8.68 2.49 6.89
N VAL A 32 -9.19 2.11 5.71
CA VAL A 32 -8.56 2.47 4.44
C VAL A 32 -9.24 3.70 3.84
N VAL A 33 -8.45 4.74 3.61
CA VAL A 33 -8.87 6.04 3.06
C VAL A 33 -8.30 6.20 1.65
N PRO A 34 -9.17 6.20 0.61
CA PRO A 34 -8.73 6.36 -0.76
C PRO A 34 -8.61 7.83 -1.14
N TYR A 35 -7.65 8.14 -1.99
CA TYR A 35 -7.45 9.45 -2.60
C TYR A 35 -7.84 9.38 -4.09
N LYS A 36 -7.51 10.41 -4.88
CA LYS A 36 -7.81 10.53 -6.31
C LYS A 36 -6.53 10.58 -7.14
N GLY A 37 -5.58 9.71 -6.79
CA GLY A 37 -4.25 9.58 -7.37
C GLY A 37 -3.12 10.00 -6.43
N ILE A 38 -1.92 9.54 -6.75
CA ILE A 38 -0.67 9.82 -6.04
C ILE A 38 -0.33 11.32 -6.03
N GLY A 39 -0.29 11.93 -7.22
CA GLY A 39 0.20 13.29 -7.43
C GLY A 39 1.68 13.46 -7.13
N ARG A 40 2.06 14.64 -6.62
CA ARG A 40 3.45 14.98 -6.30
C ARG A 40 3.54 15.64 -4.94
N ILE A 41 4.69 15.46 -4.29
CA ILE A 41 5.00 16.13 -3.03
C ILE A 41 5.12 17.63 -3.31
N PRO A 42 4.44 18.50 -2.52
CA PRO A 42 4.42 19.92 -2.82
C PRO A 42 5.73 20.58 -2.40
N LYS A 43 6.18 21.57 -3.19
CA LYS A 43 7.35 22.38 -2.85
C LYS A 43 7.14 23.05 -1.48
N ASN A 44 8.18 23.04 -0.63
CA ASN A 44 8.15 23.57 0.74
C ASN A 44 7.10 22.91 1.66
N LEU A 45 6.62 21.70 1.34
CA LEU A 45 5.66 20.94 2.14
C LEU A 45 4.33 21.69 2.40
N LYS A 46 4.01 22.67 1.54
CA LYS A 46 2.75 23.41 1.55
C LYS A 46 1.95 23.02 0.32
N SER A 47 0.88 22.25 0.54
CA SER A 47 -0.08 21.88 -0.51
C SER A 47 -0.48 23.12 -1.31
N SER A 48 -0.34 23.03 -2.64
CA SER A 48 -0.76 24.08 -3.56
C SER A 48 -2.12 23.76 -4.18
N SER A 49 -2.64 22.56 -3.93
CA SER A 49 -3.89 22.06 -4.50
C SER A 49 -5.07 22.23 -3.53
N ALA A 50 -6.25 22.50 -4.08
CA ALA A 50 -7.46 22.61 -3.27
C ALA A 50 -7.77 21.25 -2.58
N PRO A 51 -8.12 21.23 -1.28
CA PRO A 51 -8.33 19.98 -0.53
C PRO A 51 -9.32 19.00 -1.17
N ASN A 52 -10.31 19.50 -1.91
CA ASN A 52 -11.32 18.70 -2.61
C ASN A 52 -10.76 17.85 -3.77
N LYS A 53 -9.56 18.17 -4.28
CA LYS A 53 -8.87 17.36 -5.29
C LYS A 53 -8.42 16.01 -4.72
N ARG A 54 -8.19 15.92 -3.40
CA ARG A 54 -7.81 14.69 -2.68
C ARG A 54 -6.66 13.94 -3.36
N ILE A 55 -5.58 14.64 -3.65
CA ILE A 55 -4.35 14.06 -4.20
C ILE A 55 -3.44 13.66 -3.03
N LEU A 56 -2.97 12.41 -2.98
CA LEU A 56 -2.35 11.85 -1.78
C LEU A 56 -1.07 12.59 -1.39
N LEU A 57 -0.05 12.61 -2.24
CA LEU A 57 1.27 13.20 -1.92
C LEU A 57 1.21 14.72 -1.74
N ASP A 58 0.32 15.40 -2.46
CA ASP A 58 0.12 16.85 -2.28
C ASP A 58 -0.41 17.17 -0.87
N GLN A 59 -1.28 16.31 -0.34
CA GLN A 59 -1.88 16.50 0.98
C GLN A 59 -1.09 15.83 2.11
N LEU A 60 -0.20 14.89 1.79
CA LEU A 60 0.52 14.07 2.75
C LEU A 60 1.18 14.87 3.89
N PRO A 61 1.87 16.01 3.64
CA PRO A 61 2.44 16.81 4.72
C PRO A 61 1.40 17.35 5.70
N ARG A 62 0.23 17.75 5.21
CA ARG A 62 -0.88 18.23 6.05
C ARG A 62 -1.53 17.07 6.80
N LEU A 63 -1.71 15.94 6.14
CA LEU A 63 -2.33 14.74 6.71
C LEU A 63 -1.49 14.20 7.87
N LEU A 64 -0.19 13.99 7.68
CA LEU A 64 0.70 13.49 8.74
C LEU A 64 0.76 14.44 9.94
N LYS A 65 0.79 15.77 9.71
CA LYS A 65 0.68 16.76 10.80
C LYS A 65 -0.66 16.68 11.54
N GLY A 66 -1.75 16.40 10.82
CA GLY A 66 -3.07 16.19 11.39
C GLY A 66 -3.12 14.94 12.27
N TYR A 67 -2.70 13.80 11.73
CA TYR A 67 -2.65 12.53 12.46
C TYR A 67 -1.72 12.60 13.67
N GLY A 68 -0.56 13.25 13.55
CA GLY A 68 0.33 13.49 14.68
C GLY A 68 -0.40 14.17 15.84
N LYS A 69 -1.16 15.24 15.55
CA LYS A 69 -1.97 15.93 16.58
C LYS A 69 -3.10 15.08 17.14
N THR A 70 -3.80 14.34 16.28
CA THR A 70 -4.94 13.51 16.67
C THR A 70 -4.50 12.35 17.57
N TYR A 71 -3.37 11.71 17.27
CA TYR A 71 -2.92 10.51 17.98
C TYR A 71 -1.96 10.79 19.14
N ALA A 72 -1.34 11.97 19.23
CA ALA A 72 -0.40 12.31 20.31
C ALA A 72 -0.97 12.15 21.74
N ASN A 73 -2.29 12.28 21.91
CA ASN A 73 -2.95 12.22 23.22
C ASN A 73 -3.97 11.08 23.33
N GLN A 74 -3.99 10.13 22.38
CA GLN A 74 -4.91 8.99 22.45
C GLN A 74 -4.35 7.91 23.36
N ARG A 75 -5.26 7.24 24.09
CA ARG A 75 -4.91 6.08 24.93
C ARG A 75 -4.56 4.85 24.10
N GLU A 76 -5.17 4.72 22.93
CA GLU A 76 -4.94 3.61 22.01
C GLU A 76 -3.81 3.96 21.04
N SER A 77 -2.90 3.02 20.82
CA SER A 77 -1.84 3.17 19.83
C SER A 77 -2.43 3.17 18.41
N ALA A 78 -1.94 4.11 17.58
CA ALA A 78 -2.34 4.23 16.19
C ALA A 78 -1.11 4.45 15.29
N ALA A 79 -1.14 3.83 14.10
CA ALA A 79 -0.13 4.04 13.06
C ALA A 79 -0.79 4.52 11.77
N VAL A 80 -0.15 5.48 11.11
CA VAL A 80 -0.50 5.89 9.74
C VAL A 80 0.30 5.05 8.76
N ILE A 81 -0.39 4.33 7.88
CA ILE A 81 0.23 3.52 6.85
C ILE A 81 -0.03 4.19 5.52
N VAL A 82 1.01 4.49 4.76
CA VAL A 82 0.88 5.11 3.44
C VAL A 82 1.32 4.08 2.42
N VAL A 83 0.41 3.68 1.54
CA VAL A 83 0.69 2.76 0.44
C VAL A 83 0.63 3.52 -0.87
N CYS A 84 1.73 3.49 -1.61
CA CYS A 84 1.85 4.15 -2.91
C CYS A 84 2.39 3.20 -3.97
N ASP A 85 2.18 3.54 -5.23
CA ASP A 85 2.81 2.90 -6.37
C ASP A 85 4.18 3.54 -6.60
N LEU A 86 5.15 2.74 -7.07
CA LEU A 86 6.48 3.25 -7.43
C LEU A 86 6.45 3.96 -8.78
N ASP A 87 5.56 3.54 -9.67
CA ASP A 87 5.59 3.82 -11.10
C ASP A 87 6.99 3.52 -11.69
N ASP A 88 7.57 4.50 -12.38
CA ASP A 88 8.92 4.48 -12.95
C ASP A 88 9.96 5.19 -12.06
N GLN A 89 9.61 5.53 -10.81
CA GLN A 89 10.48 6.31 -9.94
C GLN A 89 11.63 5.49 -9.33
N CYS A 90 12.69 6.18 -8.92
CA CYS A 90 13.74 5.56 -8.13
C CYS A 90 13.27 5.34 -6.69
N LEU A 91 13.14 4.07 -6.27
CA LEU A 91 12.67 3.68 -4.94
C LEU A 91 13.42 4.39 -3.81
N LYS A 92 14.75 4.49 -3.90
CA LYS A 92 15.56 5.13 -2.86
C LYS A 92 15.23 6.62 -2.74
N THR A 93 15.15 7.33 -3.85
CA THR A 93 14.85 8.76 -3.88
C THR A 93 13.44 9.00 -3.36
N PHE A 94 12.45 8.29 -3.91
CA PHE A 94 11.05 8.46 -3.55
C PHE A 94 10.80 8.17 -2.07
N ARG A 95 11.38 7.07 -1.55
CA ARG A 95 11.33 6.74 -0.13
C ARG A 95 11.91 7.86 0.73
N ASN A 96 13.07 8.42 0.36
CA ASN A 96 13.69 9.51 1.13
C ASN A 96 12.78 10.74 1.17
N GLU A 97 12.15 11.11 0.05
CA GLU A 97 11.21 12.24 0.03
C GLU A 97 10.03 12.03 0.98
N LEU A 98 9.47 10.82 1.05
CA LEU A 98 8.41 10.47 2.01
C LEU A 98 8.88 10.59 3.47
N PHE A 99 10.09 10.12 3.77
CA PHE A 99 10.69 10.25 5.10
C PHE A 99 10.92 11.72 5.48
N GLU A 100 11.38 12.57 4.56
CA GLU A 100 11.55 13.99 4.82
C GLU A 100 10.23 14.67 5.22
N ILE A 101 9.09 14.29 4.61
CA ILE A 101 7.78 14.79 5.03
C ILE A 101 7.50 14.42 6.50
N LEU A 102 7.71 13.16 6.86
CA LEU A 102 7.47 12.66 8.21
C LEU A 102 8.36 13.34 9.25
N LEU A 103 9.64 13.54 8.94
CA LEU A 103 10.60 14.22 9.82
C LEU A 103 10.21 15.69 10.08
N ASN A 104 9.51 16.32 9.13
CA ASN A 104 8.98 17.68 9.25
C ASN A 104 7.62 17.76 9.99
N CYS A 105 7.15 16.67 10.59
CA CYS A 105 5.93 16.64 11.40
C CYS A 105 6.24 16.82 12.89
N ASN A 106 5.48 17.70 13.55
CA ASN A 106 5.50 17.86 15.00
C ASN A 106 4.07 18.17 15.51
N PRO A 107 3.45 17.30 16.32
CA PRO A 107 3.94 15.98 16.73
C PRO A 107 4.10 15.02 15.53
N LYS A 108 5.10 14.14 15.61
CA LYS A 108 5.39 13.14 14.57
C LYS A 108 4.54 11.89 14.84
N PRO A 109 3.60 11.51 13.95
CA PRO A 109 2.86 10.25 14.11
C PRO A 109 3.76 9.04 13.89
N GLU A 110 3.42 7.88 14.48
CA GLU A 110 3.96 6.60 14.02
C GLU A 110 3.48 6.39 12.58
N THR A 111 4.42 6.28 11.64
CA THR A 111 4.11 6.21 10.21
C THR A 111 5.02 5.23 9.49
N ARG A 112 4.45 4.43 8.60
CA ARG A 112 5.17 3.54 7.70
C ARG A 112 4.77 3.79 6.25
N PHE A 113 5.75 3.75 5.36
CA PHE A 113 5.58 3.91 3.92
C PHE A 113 5.80 2.55 3.24
N TYR A 114 4.86 2.12 2.43
CA TYR A 114 4.97 0.92 1.60
C TYR A 114 4.76 1.29 0.15
N ILE A 115 5.59 0.72 -0.70
CA ILE A 115 5.65 1.07 -2.10
C ILE A 115 5.45 -0.22 -2.88
N ALA A 116 4.34 -0.34 -3.60
CA ALA A 116 4.14 -1.39 -4.59
C ALA A 116 5.10 -1.13 -5.76
N ILE A 117 5.83 -2.16 -6.19
CA ILE A 117 6.80 -1.98 -7.27
C ILE A 117 6.07 -1.91 -8.59
N GLU A 118 6.41 -0.86 -9.36
CA GLU A 118 5.62 -0.36 -10.48
C GLU A 118 4.23 0.07 -10.03
N GLU A 119 3.31 -0.86 -9.78
CA GLU A 119 1.91 -0.55 -9.45
C GLU A 119 1.29 -1.61 -8.52
N GLY A 120 0.15 -1.30 -7.90
CA GLY A 120 -0.57 -2.21 -7.00
C GLY A 120 -0.95 -3.58 -7.59
N GLU A 121 -1.09 -3.69 -8.92
CA GLU A 121 -1.31 -4.97 -9.61
C GLU A 121 -0.18 -6.00 -9.40
N ALA A 122 1.03 -5.56 -9.05
CA ALA A 122 2.15 -6.45 -8.73
C ALA A 122 1.81 -7.40 -7.58
N TRP A 123 0.98 -6.95 -6.63
CA TRP A 123 0.55 -7.77 -5.50
C TRP A 123 -0.42 -8.87 -5.93
N PHE A 124 -1.24 -8.64 -6.96
CA PHE A 124 -2.11 -9.67 -7.54
C PHE A 124 -1.27 -10.70 -8.28
N LEU A 125 -0.30 -10.25 -9.08
CA LEU A 125 0.60 -11.12 -9.84
C LEU A 125 1.51 -11.96 -8.94
N GLY A 126 1.76 -11.49 -7.71
CA GLY A 126 2.37 -12.27 -6.64
C GLY A 126 1.56 -13.50 -6.19
N ASP A 127 0.28 -13.61 -6.56
CA ASP A 127 -0.58 -14.75 -6.22
C ASP A 127 -1.32 -15.26 -7.47
N ILE A 128 -0.58 -15.94 -8.35
CA ILE A 128 -1.13 -16.59 -9.55
C ILE A 128 -2.32 -17.52 -9.24
N PRO A 129 -2.30 -18.36 -8.18
CA PRO A 129 -3.46 -19.16 -7.79
C PRO A 129 -4.74 -18.32 -7.56
N ALA A 130 -4.63 -17.16 -6.91
CA ALA A 130 -5.76 -16.26 -6.72
C ALA A 130 -6.30 -15.70 -8.04
N ILE A 131 -5.41 -15.30 -8.96
CA ILE A 131 -5.80 -14.86 -10.30
C ILE A 131 -6.57 -15.95 -11.04
N ARG A 132 -6.07 -17.19 -11.02
CA ARG A 132 -6.74 -18.33 -11.69
C ARG A 132 -8.06 -18.71 -11.05
N SER A 133 -8.22 -18.49 -9.75
CA SER A 133 -9.48 -18.71 -9.05
C SER A 133 -10.54 -17.69 -9.48
N ALA A 134 -10.14 -16.43 -9.67
CA ALA A 134 -11.03 -15.37 -10.14
C ALA A 134 -11.29 -15.43 -11.66
N TYR A 135 -10.27 -15.82 -12.43
CA TYR A 135 -10.29 -15.88 -13.90
C TYR A 135 -9.77 -17.25 -14.37
N PRO A 136 -10.62 -18.30 -14.41
CA PRO A 136 -10.18 -19.65 -14.79
C PRO A 136 -9.60 -19.76 -16.20
N SER A 137 -9.96 -18.84 -17.10
CA SER A 137 -9.44 -18.76 -18.47
C SER A 137 -8.19 -17.89 -18.60
N ALA A 138 -7.57 -17.45 -17.49
CA ALA A 138 -6.37 -16.64 -17.53
C ALA A 138 -5.23 -17.34 -18.28
N LYS A 139 -4.52 -16.59 -19.13
CA LYS A 139 -3.44 -17.15 -19.96
C LYS A 139 -2.22 -17.46 -19.09
N SER A 140 -1.96 -18.76 -18.92
CA SER A 140 -0.90 -19.25 -18.03
C SER A 140 0.48 -18.75 -18.44
N ASP A 141 0.79 -18.75 -19.74
CA ASP A 141 2.12 -18.35 -20.22
C ASP A 141 2.41 -16.87 -19.93
N VAL A 142 1.40 -16.01 -19.98
CA VAL A 142 1.55 -14.58 -19.65
C VAL A 142 1.84 -14.40 -18.15
N LEU A 143 1.11 -15.12 -17.29
CA LEU A 143 1.30 -15.05 -15.84
C LEU A 143 2.67 -15.58 -15.41
N HIS A 144 3.10 -16.72 -15.94
CA HIS A 144 4.40 -17.32 -15.58
C HIS A 144 5.59 -16.57 -16.16
N ALA A 145 5.40 -15.72 -17.17
CA ALA A 145 6.43 -14.84 -17.69
C ALA A 145 6.65 -13.59 -16.81
N TYR A 146 5.76 -13.30 -15.85
CA TYR A 146 5.93 -12.18 -14.95
C TYR A 146 7.00 -12.48 -13.89
N ILE A 147 7.89 -11.51 -13.68
CA ILE A 147 8.87 -11.53 -12.61
C ILE A 147 8.33 -10.64 -11.49
N ASN A 148 8.13 -11.21 -10.31
CA ASN A 148 7.56 -10.49 -9.17
C ASN A 148 8.31 -9.20 -8.86
N ASP A 149 7.55 -8.11 -8.70
CA ASP A 149 8.06 -6.77 -8.38
C ASP A 149 9.13 -6.28 -9.39
N SER A 150 8.93 -6.56 -10.67
CA SER A 150 9.71 -5.95 -11.76
C SER A 150 8.92 -4.82 -12.43
N ILE A 151 9.62 -3.77 -12.88
CA ILE A 151 9.04 -2.67 -13.66
C ILE A 151 8.96 -3.13 -15.12
N CYS A 152 7.81 -3.66 -15.53
CA CYS A 152 7.63 -4.33 -16.82
C CYS A 152 6.22 -4.23 -17.42
N GLN A 153 5.53 -3.11 -17.19
CA GLN A 153 4.13 -2.88 -17.57
C GLN A 153 3.18 -3.80 -16.79
N THR A 154 3.26 -3.72 -15.45
CA THR A 154 2.60 -4.63 -14.51
C THR A 154 1.09 -4.77 -14.74
N TRP A 155 0.33 -3.67 -14.84
CA TRP A 155 -1.12 -3.80 -15.08
C TRP A 155 -1.45 -4.31 -16.49
N GLU A 156 -0.61 -3.99 -17.49
CA GLU A 156 -0.75 -4.52 -18.84
C GLU A 156 -0.52 -6.03 -18.86
N LYS A 157 0.47 -6.54 -18.12
CA LYS A 157 0.70 -8.00 -17.98
C LYS A 157 -0.53 -8.69 -17.41
N LEU A 158 -1.12 -8.12 -16.36
CA LEU A 158 -2.36 -8.65 -15.79
C LEU A 158 -3.49 -8.61 -16.82
N ALA A 159 -3.68 -7.47 -17.50
CA ALA A 159 -4.70 -7.32 -18.56
C ALA A 159 -4.51 -8.32 -19.70
N ASP A 160 -3.28 -8.55 -20.16
CA ASP A 160 -2.95 -9.50 -21.23
C ASP A 160 -3.29 -10.94 -20.84
N ALA A 161 -3.19 -11.26 -19.54
CA ALA A 161 -3.55 -12.55 -19.00
C ALA A 161 -5.07 -12.76 -18.88
N ILE A 162 -5.83 -11.74 -18.44
CA ILE A 162 -7.24 -11.95 -18.01
C ILE A 162 -8.29 -11.22 -18.86
N TYR A 163 -7.94 -10.14 -19.55
CA TYR A 163 -8.89 -9.30 -20.26
C TYR A 163 -9.00 -9.67 -21.75
N PRO A 164 -10.21 -9.76 -22.34
CA PRO A 164 -10.39 -10.05 -23.76
C PRO A 164 -9.71 -9.02 -24.67
N GLY A 165 -8.75 -9.49 -25.48
CA GLY A 165 -7.92 -8.64 -26.33
C GLY A 165 -6.77 -7.92 -25.61
N GLY A 166 -6.56 -8.22 -24.32
CA GLY A 166 -5.44 -7.73 -23.52
C GLY A 166 -5.41 -6.22 -23.28
N SER A 167 -4.27 -5.76 -22.80
CA SER A 167 -3.93 -4.35 -22.58
C SER A 167 -4.19 -3.50 -23.83
N ALA A 168 -3.76 -3.96 -25.01
CA ALA A 168 -3.90 -3.24 -26.27
C ALA A 168 -5.38 -2.95 -26.65
N SER A 169 -6.31 -3.86 -26.33
CA SER A 169 -7.75 -3.64 -26.48
C SER A 169 -8.29 -2.68 -25.43
N LEU A 170 -7.83 -2.82 -24.18
CA LEU A 170 -8.31 -2.05 -23.05
C LEU A 170 -7.89 -0.57 -23.14
N VAL A 171 -6.64 -0.27 -23.52
CA VAL A 171 -6.14 1.11 -23.71
C VAL A 171 -7.00 1.89 -24.71
N LYS A 172 -7.44 1.24 -25.81
CA LYS A 172 -8.30 1.87 -26.83
C LYS A 172 -9.66 2.30 -26.28
N LYS A 173 -10.10 1.73 -25.16
CA LYS A 173 -11.35 2.12 -24.47
C LYS A 173 -11.17 3.28 -23.49
N GLY A 174 -9.95 3.82 -23.36
CA GLY A 174 -9.64 4.99 -22.54
C GLY A 174 -9.41 4.70 -21.06
N TYR A 175 -8.71 5.64 -20.40
CA TYR A 175 -8.23 5.52 -19.02
C TYR A 175 -9.34 5.26 -18.00
N GLN A 176 -10.55 5.79 -18.20
CA GLN A 176 -11.69 5.55 -17.31
C GLN A 176 -12.11 4.08 -17.30
N THR A 177 -12.02 3.41 -18.46
CA THR A 177 -12.32 1.98 -18.58
C THR A 177 -11.21 1.17 -17.93
N VAL A 178 -9.94 1.54 -18.16
CA VAL A 178 -8.78 0.90 -17.49
C VAL A 178 -8.95 0.94 -15.97
N GLY A 179 -9.25 2.11 -15.38
CA GLY A 179 -9.44 2.24 -13.94
C GLY A 179 -10.63 1.45 -13.38
N LYS A 180 -11.71 1.28 -14.18
CA LYS A 180 -12.84 0.40 -13.83
C LYS A 180 -12.43 -1.06 -13.82
N GLU A 181 -11.64 -1.50 -14.80
CA GLU A 181 -11.12 -2.87 -14.84
C GLU A 181 -10.17 -3.13 -13.67
N LYS A 182 -9.22 -2.23 -13.36
CA LYS A 182 -8.37 -2.34 -12.16
C LYS A 182 -9.18 -2.51 -10.87
N SER A 183 -10.24 -1.71 -10.71
CA SER A 183 -11.16 -1.83 -9.56
C SER A 183 -11.92 -3.17 -9.57
N SER A 184 -12.28 -3.68 -10.75
CA SER A 184 -12.92 -4.98 -10.92
C SER A 184 -11.97 -6.13 -10.56
N TRP A 185 -10.70 -6.04 -10.96
CA TRP A 185 -9.66 -7.00 -10.64
C TRP A 185 -9.40 -7.06 -9.14
N ALA A 186 -9.27 -5.91 -8.47
CA ALA A 186 -9.17 -5.83 -7.02
C ALA A 186 -10.36 -6.54 -6.33
N LYS A 187 -11.58 -6.30 -6.79
CA LYS A 187 -12.76 -6.96 -6.21
C LYS A 187 -12.79 -8.47 -6.46
N SER A 188 -12.31 -8.92 -7.61
CA SER A 188 -12.46 -10.31 -8.06
C SER A 188 -11.31 -11.21 -7.60
N ILE A 189 -10.07 -10.72 -7.62
CA ILE A 189 -8.85 -11.50 -7.31
C ILE A 189 -8.62 -11.55 -5.80
N THR A 190 -8.72 -10.41 -5.13
CA THR A 190 -8.31 -10.26 -3.73
C THR A 190 -9.01 -11.18 -2.72
N PRO A 191 -10.29 -11.55 -2.87
CA PRO A 191 -10.91 -12.56 -2.01
C PRO A 191 -10.17 -13.90 -1.99
N PHE A 192 -9.57 -14.31 -3.11
CA PHE A 192 -8.84 -15.57 -3.25
C PHE A 192 -7.36 -15.47 -2.87
N MET A 193 -6.83 -14.26 -2.67
CA MET A 193 -5.44 -14.09 -2.29
C MET A 193 -5.14 -14.70 -0.93
N ASN A 194 -4.05 -15.48 -0.90
CA ASN A 194 -3.43 -16.01 0.30
C ASN A 194 -2.26 -15.10 0.69
N VAL A 195 -2.44 -14.39 1.82
CA VAL A 195 -1.47 -13.42 2.30
C VAL A 195 -0.14 -14.06 2.70
N ASP A 196 -0.12 -15.35 3.04
CA ASP A 196 1.09 -16.05 3.51
C ASP A 196 1.94 -16.63 2.38
N SER A 197 1.33 -16.92 1.22
CA SER A 197 2.01 -17.51 0.07
C SER A 197 2.24 -16.56 -1.10
N ASN A 198 1.92 -15.27 -0.94
CA ASN A 198 2.11 -14.27 -1.99
C ASN A 198 3.62 -14.05 -2.25
N LEU A 199 4.01 -14.01 -3.51
CA LEU A 199 5.40 -13.94 -3.97
C LEU A 199 5.87 -12.51 -4.28
N SER A 200 4.98 -11.51 -4.25
CA SER A 200 5.41 -10.11 -4.27
C SER A 200 6.14 -9.82 -2.95
N THR A 201 7.42 -9.53 -3.09
CA THR A 201 8.30 -9.08 -2.01
C THR A 201 7.81 -7.75 -1.43
N SER A 202 7.33 -6.83 -2.28
CA SER A 202 6.78 -5.55 -1.82
C SER A 202 5.50 -5.73 -0.98
N PHE A 203 4.62 -6.65 -1.38
CA PHE A 203 3.48 -7.06 -0.56
C PHE A 203 3.91 -7.75 0.75
N CYS A 204 4.90 -8.64 0.70
CA CYS A 204 5.41 -9.32 1.89
C CYS A 204 5.96 -8.32 2.92
N TYR A 205 6.69 -7.28 2.47
CA TYR A 205 7.15 -6.22 3.35
C TYR A 205 6.00 -5.46 4.02
N PHE A 206 4.93 -5.16 3.27
CA PHE A 206 3.71 -4.55 3.80
C PHE A 206 3.05 -5.45 4.86
N ARG A 207 2.77 -6.70 4.50
CA ARG A 207 2.16 -7.71 5.39
C ARG A 207 2.95 -7.87 6.68
N ASP A 208 4.23 -8.14 6.59
CA ASP A 208 5.08 -8.46 7.74
C ASP A 208 5.18 -7.29 8.71
N ALA A 209 5.20 -6.07 8.17
CA ALA A 209 5.29 -4.91 9.02
C ALA A 209 3.96 -4.57 9.71
N LEU A 210 2.81 -4.81 9.07
CA LEU A 210 1.52 -4.74 9.77
C LEU A 210 1.43 -5.76 10.92
N ARG A 211 2.00 -6.95 10.75
CA ARG A 211 2.07 -7.98 11.81
C ARG A 211 3.00 -7.59 12.96
N LYS A 212 4.13 -6.95 12.67
CA LYS A 212 5.16 -6.59 13.66
C LYS A 212 4.89 -5.30 14.43
N LEU A 213 4.22 -4.33 13.82
CA LEU A 213 3.95 -3.03 14.45
C LEU A 213 3.28 -3.12 15.84
N PRO A 214 2.26 -3.97 16.04
CA PRO A 214 1.67 -4.17 17.36
C PRO A 214 2.66 -4.68 18.39
N GLU A 215 3.57 -5.59 18.01
CA GLU A 215 4.53 -6.24 18.91
C GLU A 215 5.59 -5.26 19.45
N ILE A 216 6.07 -4.36 18.60
CA ILE A 216 7.12 -3.38 18.94
C ILE A 216 6.62 -2.37 19.99
N LEU A 217 5.32 -2.05 19.98
CA LEU A 217 4.71 -1.13 20.94
C LEU A 217 4.26 -1.81 22.24
N PHE A 218 4.38 -3.14 22.32
CA PHE A 218 4.06 -3.96 23.49
C PHE A 218 5.31 -4.49 24.20
N ILE A 219 6.48 -3.86 24.00
CA ILE A 219 7.62 -4.10 24.89
C ILE A 219 7.32 -3.37 26.20
N PRO A 220 7.06 -4.06 27.32
CA PRO A 220 6.93 -3.40 28.62
C PRO A 220 8.29 -2.76 28.97
N GLU A 221 8.28 -1.53 29.49
CA GLU A 221 9.49 -0.79 29.92
C GLU A 221 10.41 -1.62 30.83
N GLU A 222 9.90 -2.67 31.49
CA GLU A 222 10.67 -3.60 32.32
C GLU A 222 11.73 -4.43 31.57
N ARG A 223 11.68 -4.53 30.23
CA ARG A 223 12.68 -5.28 29.45
C ARG A 223 13.89 -4.46 28.99
N GLU A 224 13.82 -3.13 28.94
CA GLU A 224 15.01 -2.31 28.65
C GLU A 224 15.98 -2.28 29.86
N ALA A 225 15.46 -2.41 31.08
CA ALA A 225 16.28 -2.47 32.30
C ALA A 225 17.16 -3.73 32.43
N ASN A 226 16.93 -4.78 31.62
CA ASN A 226 17.71 -6.02 31.64
C ASN A 226 18.75 -6.15 30.52
N LEU A 227 18.89 -5.13 29.66
CA LEU A 227 19.92 -5.10 28.60
C LEU A 227 21.12 -4.19 28.93
N CYS A 228 21.06 -3.47 30.05
CA CYS A 228 22.21 -2.80 30.64
C CYS A 228 22.65 -3.55 31.91
N LYS A 229 23.19 -4.77 31.75
CA LYS A 229 24.08 -5.32 32.78
C LYS A 229 25.51 -4.97 32.40
N GLU A 230 26.01 -3.96 33.10
CA GLU A 230 27.38 -3.74 33.54
C GLU A 230 28.40 -4.75 33.02
N ASP A 231 29.26 -4.31 32.11
CA ASP A 231 30.64 -4.78 32.06
C ASP A 231 31.46 -3.83 32.94
N GLU A 232 31.82 -4.29 34.14
CA GLU A 232 32.93 -3.79 34.96
C GLU A 232 34.27 -3.94 34.22
#